data_AF-A0A356K2D8-F1
#
_entry.id   AF-A0A356K2D8-F1
#
_cell.length_a   1.000
_cell.length_b   1.000
_cell.length_c   1.000
_cell.angle_alpha   90.00
_cell.angle_beta   90.00
_cell.angle_gamma   90.00
#
_symmetry.space_group_name_H-M   'P 1'
#
loop_
_entity.id
_entity.type
_entity.pdbx_description
1 polymer ?
#
loop_
_entity_poly.entity_id
_entity_poly.type
_entity_poly.pdbx_seq_one_letter_code
_entity_poly.pdbx_strand_id
1 'polypeptide(L)'
;MLDKEVLELFCEQMNNASIFNRAFIEKLTSVLKQSKYFENLNPILFKKTNLLTEADTFDNEISIHPEIISVSYQNSLDKYGILNDTLFTRNIYRTISLLHELTHVYQFNLEMNEIKKVYLECLKVKEGYVLMNNNIDKLIVKLLNKLNLKTQSELYVALKSYSLYMKNHDMFPIEKMADGYAYKYLIEIYHMLGKEYFKDFDSFLDTMIYHIIKDYYQEGDLVSTPYNRFLTLIKRHGYTFKDINIQNINAYDRLLIGMEEDKNTINNVINTKILRK
;
A
#
# COMPACT_ATOMS: atom_id res chain seq x y z
N MET A 1 4.66 -12.41 0.00
CA MET A 1 4.11 -12.01 1.31
C MET A 1 3.03 -13.00 1.71
N LEU A 2 2.07 -13.32 0.84
CA LEU A 2 1.10 -14.41 1.05
C LEU A 2 1.54 -15.64 0.30
N ASP A 3 1.34 -16.81 0.90
CA ASP A 3 1.60 -18.10 0.28
C ASP A 3 0.36 -18.63 -0.46
N LYS A 4 0.49 -19.82 -1.03
CA LYS A 4 -0.57 -20.47 -1.79
C LYS A 4 -1.80 -20.78 -0.92
N GLU A 5 -1.60 -21.16 0.34
CA GLU A 5 -2.71 -21.51 1.23
C GLU A 5 -3.60 -20.28 1.48
N VAL A 6 -3.00 -19.12 1.75
CA VAL A 6 -3.76 -17.87 1.92
C VAL A 6 -4.53 -17.50 0.64
N LEU A 7 -3.92 -17.65 -0.54
CA LEU A 7 -4.60 -17.40 -1.82
C LEU A 7 -5.79 -18.33 -2.03
N GLU A 8 -5.64 -19.61 -1.70
CA GLU A 8 -6.72 -20.60 -1.76
C GLU A 8 -7.87 -20.23 -0.81
N LEU A 9 -7.58 -19.74 0.40
CA LEU A 9 -8.61 -19.23 1.31
C LEU A 9 -9.41 -18.09 0.71
N PHE A 10 -8.75 -17.11 0.09
CA PHE A 10 -9.46 -16.02 -0.59
C PHE A 10 -10.34 -16.58 -1.72
N CYS A 11 -9.78 -17.43 -2.59
CA CYS A 11 -10.53 -18.03 -3.70
C CYS A 11 -11.79 -18.78 -3.23
N GLU A 12 -11.67 -19.56 -2.15
CA GLU A 12 -12.80 -20.26 -1.52
C GLU A 12 -13.85 -19.27 -0.97
N GLN A 13 -13.43 -18.17 -0.34
CA GLN A 13 -14.35 -17.25 0.32
C GLN A 13 -15.11 -16.33 -0.66
N MET A 14 -14.48 -15.93 -1.77
CA MET A 14 -14.94 -14.86 -2.66
C MET A 14 -16.39 -14.99 -3.14
N ASN A 15 -16.90 -16.21 -3.33
CA ASN A 15 -18.28 -16.48 -3.77
C ASN A 15 -19.21 -16.99 -2.67
N ASN A 16 -18.67 -17.36 -1.51
CA ASN A 16 -19.42 -18.08 -0.48
C ASN A 16 -20.02 -17.15 0.58
N ALA A 17 -19.21 -16.24 1.10
CA ALA A 17 -19.65 -15.27 2.09
C ALA A 17 -18.75 -14.03 2.04
N SER A 18 -19.11 -12.98 2.79
CA SER A 18 -18.28 -11.79 2.92
C SER A 18 -16.86 -12.16 3.37
N ILE A 19 -15.82 -11.55 2.81
CA ILE A 19 -14.45 -11.71 3.33
C ILE A 19 -14.27 -11.07 4.71
N PHE A 20 -15.19 -10.19 5.14
CA PHE A 20 -15.22 -9.65 6.49
C PHE A 20 -16.06 -10.51 7.44
N ASN A 21 -16.37 -11.75 7.04
CA ASN A 21 -16.94 -12.73 7.92
C ASN A 21 -15.93 -13.10 9.02
N ARG A 22 -16.37 -13.10 10.28
CA ARG A 22 -15.55 -13.43 11.44
C ARG A 22 -14.80 -14.76 11.31
N ALA A 23 -15.46 -15.83 10.87
CA ALA A 23 -14.85 -17.14 10.72
C ALA A 23 -13.74 -17.15 9.65
N PHE A 24 -13.94 -16.43 8.54
CA PHE A 24 -12.88 -16.27 7.54
C PHE A 24 -11.69 -15.49 8.10
N ILE A 25 -11.94 -14.37 8.79
CA ILE A 25 -10.88 -13.53 9.37
C ILE A 25 -10.08 -14.27 10.45
N GLU A 26 -10.75 -15.04 11.31
CA GLU A 26 -10.10 -15.89 12.31
C GLU A 26 -9.23 -16.96 11.63
N LYS A 27 -9.75 -17.64 10.59
CA LYS A 27 -8.99 -18.62 9.81
C LYS A 27 -7.79 -17.98 9.09
N LEU A 28 -8.00 -16.86 8.41
CA LEU A 28 -6.95 -16.10 7.72
C LEU A 28 -5.85 -15.67 8.69
N THR A 29 -6.22 -15.09 9.83
CA THR A 29 -5.26 -14.65 10.86
C THR A 29 -4.44 -15.83 11.39
N SER A 30 -5.09 -16.99 11.62
CA SER A 30 -4.41 -18.20 12.07
C SER A 30 -3.38 -18.71 11.07
N VAL A 31 -3.74 -18.76 9.78
CA VAL A 31 -2.82 -19.18 8.70
C VAL A 31 -1.68 -18.18 8.53
N LEU A 32 -1.97 -16.87 8.51
CA LEU A 32 -0.95 -15.84 8.40
C LEU A 32 0.12 -15.94 9.48
N LYS A 33 -0.28 -16.20 10.74
CA LYS A 33 0.64 -16.33 11.88
C LYS A 33 1.66 -17.46 11.77
N GLN A 34 1.48 -18.40 10.85
CA GLN A 34 2.46 -19.44 10.56
C GLN A 34 3.70 -18.88 9.82
N SER A 35 3.55 -17.72 9.17
CA SER A 35 4.63 -17.01 8.51
C SER A 35 5.39 -16.10 9.48
N LYS A 36 6.72 -16.11 9.41
CA LYS A 36 7.59 -15.23 10.21
C LYS A 36 7.27 -13.73 10.07
N TYR A 37 6.64 -13.32 8.97
CA TYR A 37 6.29 -11.92 8.72
C TYR A 37 5.01 -11.47 9.43
N PHE A 38 4.22 -12.40 9.97
CA PHE A 38 2.92 -12.13 10.58
C PHE A 38 2.76 -12.83 11.94
N GLU A 39 3.82 -13.40 12.50
CA GLU A 39 3.79 -14.10 13.80
C GLU A 39 3.22 -13.21 14.92
N ASN A 40 3.51 -11.90 14.86
CA ASN A 40 3.08 -10.89 15.83
C ASN A 40 1.82 -10.13 15.39
N LEU A 41 1.10 -10.61 14.36
CA LEU A 41 -0.15 -10.00 13.91
C LEU A 41 -1.18 -10.02 15.06
N ASN A 42 -1.66 -8.86 15.45
CA ASN A 42 -2.78 -8.75 16.39
C ASN A 42 -4.09 -9.16 15.68
N PRO A 43 -5.13 -9.55 16.43
CA PRO A 43 -6.43 -9.85 15.83
C PRO A 43 -6.92 -8.69 14.95
N ILE A 44 -7.42 -9.00 13.75
CA ILE A 44 -8.03 -8.00 12.87
C ILE A 44 -9.37 -7.57 13.48
N LEU A 45 -9.53 -6.28 13.74
CA LEU A 45 -10.68 -5.72 14.44
C LEU A 45 -11.63 -5.02 13.48
N PHE A 46 -12.94 -5.16 13.74
CA PHE A 46 -13.98 -4.41 13.05
C PHE A 46 -14.48 -3.30 13.96
N LYS A 47 -14.16 -2.05 13.61
CA LYS A 47 -14.47 -0.88 14.45
C LYS A 47 -15.37 0.09 13.71
N LYS A 48 -16.28 0.73 14.44
CA LYS A 48 -16.91 1.96 13.97
C LYS A 48 -15.93 3.12 14.13
N THR A 49 -15.93 4.04 13.19
CA THR A 49 -15.05 5.21 13.21
C THR A 49 -15.82 6.45 12.74
N ASN A 50 -15.38 7.61 13.22
CA ASN A 50 -15.79 8.90 12.68
C ASN A 50 -14.80 9.41 11.62
N LEU A 51 -13.73 8.65 11.34
CA LEU A 51 -12.74 8.95 10.32
C LEU A 51 -13.23 8.49 8.94
N LEU A 52 -12.71 9.12 7.89
CA LEU A 52 -13.02 8.78 6.49
C LEU A 52 -12.02 7.73 5.92
N THR A 53 -11.48 6.88 6.78
CA THR A 53 -10.53 5.81 6.40
C THR A 53 -11.26 4.48 6.34
N GLU A 54 -10.94 3.66 5.33
CA GLU A 54 -11.53 2.32 5.17
C GLU A 54 -10.95 1.32 6.17
N ALA A 55 -9.66 1.47 6.44
CA ALA A 55 -8.90 0.65 7.36
C ALA A 55 -7.65 1.43 7.81
N ASP A 56 -7.00 0.92 8.86
CA ASP A 56 -5.71 1.41 9.33
C ASP A 56 -4.92 0.30 10.01
N THR A 57 -3.59 0.41 9.91
CA THR A 57 -2.64 -0.46 10.62
C THR A 57 -1.85 0.34 11.63
N PHE A 58 -1.87 -0.10 12.89
CA PHE A 58 -1.03 0.43 13.95
C PHE A 58 -0.51 -0.71 14.83
N ASP A 59 0.80 -0.78 15.02
CA ASP A 59 1.46 -1.77 15.89
C ASP A 59 1.01 -3.22 15.65
N ASN A 60 1.09 -3.66 14.38
CA ASN A 60 0.63 -4.98 13.92
C ASN A 60 -0.86 -5.27 14.17
N GLU A 61 -1.68 -4.30 14.57
CA GLU A 61 -3.13 -4.38 14.61
C GLU A 61 -3.71 -3.77 13.35
N ILE A 62 -4.65 -4.48 12.71
CA ILE A 62 -5.42 -3.98 11.58
C ILE A 62 -6.83 -3.68 12.07
N SER A 63 -7.27 -2.44 11.87
CA SER A 63 -8.64 -2.01 12.10
C SER A 63 -9.34 -1.84 10.75
N ILE A 64 -10.47 -2.52 10.56
CA ILE A 64 -11.33 -2.41 9.38
C ILE A 64 -12.58 -1.62 9.76
N HIS A 65 -13.04 -0.75 8.85
CA HIS A 65 -14.23 0.08 9.00
C HIS A 65 -15.30 -0.27 7.95
N PRO A 66 -16.15 -1.30 8.19
CA PRO A 66 -17.08 -1.81 7.18
C PRO A 66 -18.07 -0.78 6.63
N GLU A 67 -18.48 0.18 7.45
CA GLU A 67 -19.42 1.24 7.06
C GLU A 67 -18.77 2.17 6.01
N ILE A 68 -17.52 2.57 6.22
CA ILE A 68 -16.75 3.41 5.29
C ILE A 68 -16.43 2.65 4.00
N ILE A 69 -16.04 1.37 4.11
CA ILE A 69 -15.79 0.52 2.93
C ILE A 69 -17.05 0.37 2.08
N SER A 70 -18.21 0.24 2.70
CA SER A 70 -19.48 0.09 1.97
C SER A 70 -19.84 1.36 1.18
N VAL A 71 -19.59 2.54 1.76
CA VAL A 71 -19.77 3.83 1.06
C VAL A 71 -18.75 3.99 -0.06
N SER A 72 -17.48 3.68 0.22
CA SER A 72 -16.39 3.85 -0.73
C SER A 72 -16.48 2.88 -1.91
N TYR A 73 -17.00 1.67 -1.69
CA TYR A 73 -17.32 0.71 -2.74
C TYR A 73 -18.29 1.31 -3.78
N GLN A 74 -19.37 1.95 -3.32
CA GLN A 74 -20.35 2.58 -4.23
C GLN A 74 -19.71 3.70 -5.05
N ASN A 75 -18.79 4.46 -4.45
CA ASN A 75 -18.05 5.52 -5.14
C ASN A 75 -16.94 5.00 -6.07
N SER A 76 -16.63 3.70 -6.01
CA SER A 76 -15.50 3.09 -6.71
C SER A 76 -15.89 2.11 -7.80
N LEU A 77 -17.20 1.95 -8.07
CA LEU A 77 -17.69 1.03 -9.10
C LEU A 77 -17.04 1.36 -10.46
N ASP A 78 -17.16 2.60 -10.93
CA ASP A 78 -16.56 3.04 -12.20
C ASP A 78 -15.03 2.95 -12.17
N LYS A 79 -14.41 3.31 -11.04
CA LYS A 79 -12.94 3.32 -10.85
C LYS A 79 -12.33 1.93 -11.01
N TYR A 80 -13.07 0.87 -10.65
CA TYR A 80 -12.63 -0.51 -10.77
C TYR A 80 -13.36 -1.27 -11.90
N GLY A 81 -14.08 -0.56 -12.78
CA GLY A 81 -14.79 -1.18 -13.89
C GLY A 81 -15.84 -2.21 -13.46
N ILE A 82 -16.51 -2.02 -12.31
CA ILE A 82 -17.49 -2.97 -11.80
C ILE A 82 -18.81 -2.78 -12.56
N LEU A 83 -19.22 -3.79 -13.32
CA LEU A 83 -20.42 -3.78 -14.14
C LEU A 83 -21.67 -4.18 -13.35
N ASN A 84 -21.53 -5.17 -12.46
CA ASN A 84 -22.63 -5.70 -11.66
C ASN A 84 -22.24 -5.75 -10.18
N ASP A 85 -23.16 -5.32 -9.32
CA ASP A 85 -22.99 -5.42 -7.88
C ASP A 85 -23.35 -6.84 -7.39
N THR A 86 -22.33 -7.65 -7.14
CA THR A 86 -22.44 -9.04 -6.69
C THR A 86 -21.65 -9.24 -5.40
N LEU A 87 -21.87 -10.36 -4.71
CA LEU A 87 -21.04 -10.73 -3.56
C LEU A 87 -19.55 -10.80 -3.96
N PHE A 88 -19.27 -11.32 -5.15
CA PHE A 88 -17.92 -11.46 -5.69
C PHE A 88 -17.25 -10.10 -5.90
N THR A 89 -17.92 -9.16 -6.58
CA THR A 89 -17.33 -7.82 -6.84
C THR A 89 -17.12 -7.02 -5.55
N ARG A 90 -18.05 -7.12 -4.58
CA ARG A 90 -17.85 -6.57 -3.22
C ARG A 90 -16.67 -7.20 -2.50
N ASN A 91 -16.50 -8.52 -2.60
CA ASN A 91 -15.42 -9.23 -1.94
C ASN A 91 -14.06 -8.88 -2.55
N ILE A 92 -13.95 -8.75 -3.88
CA ILE A 92 -12.75 -8.25 -4.54
C ILE A 92 -12.39 -6.86 -4.02
N TYR A 93 -13.35 -5.92 -3.94
CA TYR A 93 -13.09 -4.58 -3.42
C TYR A 93 -12.60 -4.61 -1.97
N ARG A 94 -13.29 -5.34 -1.10
CA ARG A 94 -12.91 -5.48 0.31
C ARG A 94 -11.52 -6.12 0.46
N THR A 95 -11.16 -7.03 -0.44
CA THR A 95 -9.86 -7.71 -0.43
C THR A 95 -8.74 -6.71 -0.70
N ILE A 96 -8.97 -5.66 -1.50
CA ILE A 96 -7.99 -4.58 -1.71
C ILE A 96 -7.61 -3.96 -0.38
N SER A 97 -8.60 -3.46 0.39
CA SER A 97 -8.34 -2.79 1.67
C SER A 97 -7.65 -3.73 2.67
N LEU A 98 -8.08 -4.98 2.76
CA LEU A 98 -7.47 -5.96 3.67
C LEU A 98 -6.01 -6.29 3.29
N LEU A 99 -5.73 -6.50 2.00
CA LEU A 99 -4.38 -6.80 1.52
C LEU A 99 -3.44 -5.62 1.64
N HIS A 100 -3.95 -4.40 1.46
CA HIS A 100 -3.20 -3.16 1.66
C HIS A 100 -2.68 -3.10 3.11
N GLU A 101 -3.56 -3.25 4.10
CA GLU A 101 -3.16 -3.24 5.51
C GLU A 101 -2.25 -4.41 5.90
N LEU A 102 -2.52 -5.62 5.39
CA LEU A 102 -1.61 -6.76 5.58
C LEU A 102 -0.22 -6.48 5.00
N THR A 103 -0.13 -5.68 3.94
CA THR A 103 1.18 -5.30 3.39
C THR A 103 1.93 -4.37 4.33
N HIS A 104 1.27 -3.47 5.07
CA HIS A 104 1.93 -2.68 6.09
C HIS A 104 2.50 -3.54 7.23
N VAL A 105 1.76 -4.54 7.69
CA VAL A 105 2.28 -5.52 8.67
C VAL A 105 3.49 -6.28 8.09
N TYR A 106 3.40 -6.71 6.83
CA TYR A 106 4.53 -7.35 6.16
C TYR A 106 5.77 -6.45 6.07
N GLN A 107 5.59 -5.18 5.70
CA GLN A 107 6.66 -4.18 5.62
C GLN A 107 7.36 -3.96 6.96
N PHE A 108 6.59 -3.95 8.05
CA PHE A 108 7.13 -3.84 9.41
C PHE A 108 8.06 -5.02 9.76
N ASN A 109 7.73 -6.23 9.30
CA ASN A 109 8.47 -7.45 9.62
C ASN A 109 9.46 -7.91 8.53
N LEU A 110 9.62 -7.16 7.45
CA LEU A 110 10.62 -7.42 6.42
C LEU A 110 12.04 -7.47 7.00
N GLU A 111 12.80 -8.50 6.60
CA GLU A 111 14.25 -8.57 6.82
C GLU A 111 14.98 -7.44 6.07
N MET A 112 16.19 -7.11 6.53
CA MET A 112 16.97 -6.02 5.95
C MET A 112 17.36 -6.31 4.49
N ASN A 113 16.69 -5.64 3.56
CA ASN A 113 16.94 -5.63 2.13
C ASN A 113 16.64 -4.22 1.55
N GLU A 114 16.76 -4.04 0.23
CA GLU A 114 16.52 -2.74 -0.40
C GLU A 114 15.09 -2.21 -0.17
N ILE A 115 14.06 -3.08 -0.21
CA ILE A 115 12.67 -2.69 0.08
C ILE A 115 12.54 -2.22 1.54
N LYS A 116 13.16 -2.94 2.49
CA LYS A 116 13.16 -2.56 3.90
C LYS A 116 13.83 -1.21 4.13
N LYS A 117 14.92 -0.92 3.41
CA LYS A 117 15.57 0.40 3.46
C LYS A 117 14.61 1.51 3.00
N VAL A 118 13.91 1.33 1.87
CA VAL A 118 12.89 2.30 1.41
C VAL A 118 11.82 2.52 2.49
N TYR A 119 11.32 1.44 3.09
CA TYR A 119 10.32 1.50 4.15
C TYR A 119 10.81 2.31 5.36
N LEU A 120 12.02 2.02 5.86
CA LEU A 120 12.60 2.73 7.00
C LEU A 120 12.80 4.22 6.70
N GLU A 121 13.14 4.60 5.48
CA GLU A 121 13.20 6.00 5.10
C GLU A 121 11.85 6.68 5.08
N CYS A 122 10.81 6.01 4.58
CA CYS A 122 9.45 6.55 4.62
C CYS A 122 9.00 6.79 6.07
N LEU A 123 9.36 5.89 6.99
CA LEU A 123 9.10 6.10 8.43
C LEU A 123 9.82 7.33 8.96
N LYS A 124 11.12 7.51 8.67
CA LYS A 124 11.86 8.72 9.08
C LYS A 124 11.19 10.00 8.57
N VAL A 125 10.66 10.00 7.35
CA VAL A 125 9.90 11.14 6.82
C VAL A 125 8.61 11.36 7.61
N LYS A 126 7.83 10.30 7.90
CA LYS A 126 6.61 10.37 8.73
C LYS A 126 6.89 10.84 10.16
N GLU A 127 8.05 10.47 10.72
CA GLU A 127 8.54 10.88 12.05
C GLU A 127 9.13 12.31 12.06
N GLY A 128 9.27 12.94 10.90
CA GLY A 128 9.69 14.34 10.79
C GLY A 128 11.18 14.60 10.71
N TYR A 129 11.99 13.58 10.41
CA TYR A 129 13.43 13.75 10.22
C TYR A 129 13.76 14.75 9.11
N VAL A 130 12.92 14.84 8.07
CA VAL A 130 13.08 15.81 6.99
C VAL A 130 12.94 17.25 7.48
N LEU A 131 12.11 17.50 8.49
CA LEU A 131 11.93 18.84 9.08
C LEU A 131 13.19 19.27 9.83
N MET A 132 13.92 18.33 10.45
CA MET A 132 15.16 18.64 11.19
C MET A 132 16.31 19.07 10.28
N ASN A 133 16.19 18.85 8.97
CA ASN A 133 17.14 19.31 7.96
C ASN A 133 16.75 20.68 7.36
N ASN A 134 15.53 21.15 7.61
CA ASN A 134 15.09 22.49 7.23
C ASN A 134 15.51 23.53 8.28
N ASN A 135 16.16 24.61 7.85
CA ASN A 135 16.70 25.64 8.76
C ASN A 135 15.61 26.33 9.61
N ILE A 136 14.41 26.54 9.08
CA ILE A 136 13.32 27.22 9.80
C ILE A 136 12.71 26.28 10.84
N ASP A 137 12.33 25.07 10.43
CA ASP A 137 11.68 24.10 11.32
C ASP A 137 12.64 23.70 12.47
N LYS A 138 13.94 23.51 12.16
CA LYS A 138 14.99 23.28 13.14
C LYS A 138 15.13 24.44 14.14
N LEU A 139 15.02 25.69 13.69
CA LEU A 139 15.09 26.86 14.56
C LEU A 139 13.89 26.92 15.51
N ILE A 140 12.68 26.63 15.01
CA ILE A 140 11.45 26.60 15.80
C ILE A 140 11.55 25.52 16.89
N VAL A 141 11.94 24.30 16.54
CA VAL A 141 12.15 23.21 17.50
C VAL A 141 13.21 23.57 18.54
N LYS A 142 14.33 24.17 18.13
CA LYS A 142 15.38 24.63 19.05
C LYS A 142 14.86 25.72 20.00
N LEU A 143 14.03 26.64 19.52
CA LEU A 143 13.42 27.69 20.34
C LEU A 143 12.46 27.11 21.37
N LEU A 144 11.53 26.23 20.96
CA LEU A 144 10.58 25.58 21.85
C LEU A 144 11.30 24.80 22.96
N ASN A 145 12.33 24.03 22.60
CA ASN A 145 13.12 23.29 23.57
C ASN A 145 13.89 24.20 24.54
N LYS A 146 14.44 25.34 24.07
CA LYS A 146 15.06 26.35 24.94
C LYS A 146 14.09 26.99 25.93
N LEU A 147 12.82 27.06 25.58
CA LEU A 147 11.74 27.56 26.44
C LEU A 147 11.17 26.47 27.37
N ASN A 148 11.79 25.29 27.45
CA ASN A 148 11.29 24.10 28.16
C ASN A 148 9.91 23.61 27.67
N LEU A 149 9.55 23.89 26.41
CA LEU A 149 8.28 23.50 25.79
C LEU A 149 8.44 22.21 24.96
N LYS A 150 8.95 21.14 25.60
CA LYS A 150 9.26 19.87 24.92
C LYS A 150 8.03 19.27 24.23
N THR A 151 6.90 19.21 24.93
CA THR A 151 5.65 18.65 24.39
C THR A 151 5.18 19.44 23.16
N GLN A 152 5.25 20.77 23.19
CA GLN A 152 4.88 21.61 22.04
C GLN A 152 5.86 21.41 20.86
N SER A 153 7.15 21.19 21.14
CA SER A 153 8.12 20.83 20.11
C SER A 153 7.77 19.50 19.45
N GLU A 154 7.39 18.48 20.24
CA GLU A 154 6.98 17.16 19.73
C GLU A 154 5.70 17.27 18.91
N LEU A 155 4.68 17.99 19.40
CA LEU A 155 3.45 18.24 18.64
C LEU A 155 3.71 18.99 17.34
N TYR A 156 4.60 19.99 17.34
CA TYR A 156 4.95 20.74 16.13
C TYR A 156 5.51 19.82 15.04
N VAL A 157 6.46 18.96 15.41
CA VAL A 157 7.07 17.99 14.48
C VAL A 157 6.02 17.00 14.01
N ALA A 158 5.23 16.42 14.91
CA ALA A 158 4.20 15.44 14.57
C ALA A 158 3.18 16.02 13.57
N LEU A 159 2.63 17.21 13.83
CA LEU A 159 1.62 17.83 12.98
C LEU A 159 2.16 18.18 11.59
N LYS A 160 3.36 18.76 11.50
CA LYS A 160 3.96 19.10 10.22
C LYS A 160 4.31 17.86 9.40
N SER A 161 4.85 16.83 10.04
CA SER A 161 5.25 15.58 9.37
C SER A 161 4.04 14.82 8.87
N TYR A 162 3.00 14.74 9.71
CA TYR A 162 1.70 14.20 9.32
C TYR A 162 1.10 14.98 8.15
N SER A 163 1.13 16.32 8.18
CA SER A 163 0.64 17.13 7.05
C SER A 163 1.43 16.90 5.76
N LEU A 164 2.76 16.76 5.85
CA LEU A 164 3.61 16.44 4.71
C LEU A 164 3.27 15.08 4.12
N TYR A 165 3.11 14.06 4.96
CA TYR A 165 2.71 12.73 4.56
C TYR A 165 1.32 12.73 3.91
N MET A 166 0.29 13.24 4.59
CA MET A 166 -1.09 13.23 4.10
C MET A 166 -1.26 13.95 2.76
N LYS A 167 -0.55 15.07 2.54
CA LYS A 167 -0.59 15.80 1.26
C LYS A 167 0.02 15.02 0.09
N ASN A 168 0.87 14.06 0.38
CA ASN A 168 1.69 13.35 -0.60
C ASN A 168 1.51 11.83 -0.50
N HIS A 169 0.48 11.38 0.23
CA HIS A 169 0.27 10.00 0.67
C HIS A 169 0.46 9.01 -0.48
N ASP A 170 -0.21 9.27 -1.60
CA ASP A 170 -0.25 8.35 -2.74
C ASP A 170 1.09 8.16 -3.42
N MET A 171 2.09 9.03 -3.23
CA MET A 171 3.43 8.81 -3.79
C MET A 171 4.44 8.27 -2.79
N PHE A 172 4.06 8.06 -1.53
CA PHE A 172 4.95 7.41 -0.57
C PHE A 172 5.17 5.95 -1.00
N PRO A 173 6.43 5.50 -1.14
CA PRO A 173 6.72 4.13 -1.56
C PRO A 173 6.07 3.04 -0.69
N ILE A 174 5.85 3.30 0.61
CA ILE A 174 5.17 2.36 1.51
C ILE A 174 3.70 2.16 1.12
N GLU A 175 3.02 3.22 0.69
CA GLU A 175 1.62 3.18 0.24
C GLU A 175 1.55 2.54 -1.14
N LYS A 176 2.47 2.92 -2.04
CA LYS A 176 2.57 2.29 -3.37
C LYS A 176 2.84 0.81 -3.30
N MET A 177 3.69 0.39 -2.36
CA MET A 177 3.93 -1.03 -2.15
C MET A 177 2.69 -1.74 -1.61
N ALA A 178 1.93 -1.13 -0.70
CA ALA A 178 0.70 -1.72 -0.18
C ALA A 178 -0.36 -1.89 -1.28
N ASP A 179 -0.60 -0.85 -2.08
CA ASP A 179 -1.47 -0.92 -3.26
C ASP A 179 -0.99 -1.94 -4.28
N GLY A 180 0.28 -1.87 -4.68
CA GLY A 180 0.86 -2.73 -5.69
C GLY A 180 0.81 -4.21 -5.29
N TYR A 181 1.05 -4.52 -4.01
CA TYR A 181 0.97 -5.90 -3.53
C TYR A 181 -0.49 -6.37 -3.44
N ALA A 182 -1.44 -5.51 -3.05
CA ALA A 182 -2.86 -5.85 -3.11
C ALA A 182 -3.28 -6.22 -4.55
N TYR A 183 -2.89 -5.42 -5.55
CA TYR A 183 -3.17 -5.70 -6.95
C TYR A 183 -2.48 -6.97 -7.45
N LYS A 184 -1.22 -7.22 -7.05
CA LYS A 184 -0.50 -8.45 -7.36
C LYS A 184 -1.27 -9.69 -6.92
N TYR A 185 -1.78 -9.73 -5.69
CA TYR A 185 -2.55 -10.88 -5.20
C TYR A 185 -3.90 -11.02 -5.89
N LEU A 186 -4.57 -9.91 -6.21
CA LEU A 186 -5.80 -9.95 -7.00
C LEU A 186 -5.56 -10.51 -8.41
N ILE A 187 -4.45 -10.16 -9.05
CA ILE A 187 -4.02 -10.74 -10.33
C ILE A 187 -3.76 -12.25 -10.17
N GLU A 188 -3.14 -12.68 -9.07
CA GLU A 188 -2.94 -14.11 -8.78
C GLU A 188 -4.28 -14.85 -8.59
N ILE A 189 -5.23 -14.27 -7.84
CA ILE A 189 -6.60 -14.81 -7.69
C ILE A 189 -7.29 -14.89 -9.06
N TYR A 190 -7.17 -13.86 -9.90
CA TYR A 190 -7.69 -13.90 -11.27
C TYR A 190 -7.14 -15.08 -12.07
N HIS A 191 -5.84 -15.32 -11.99
CA HIS A 191 -5.22 -16.44 -12.69
C HIS A 191 -5.59 -17.81 -12.12
N MET A 192 -5.90 -17.90 -10.82
CA MET A 192 -6.34 -19.14 -10.17
C MET A 192 -7.80 -19.49 -10.48
N LEU A 193 -8.70 -18.51 -10.43
CA LEU A 193 -10.12 -18.71 -10.70
C LEU A 193 -10.44 -18.74 -12.19
N GLY A 194 -9.72 -17.95 -12.99
CA GLY A 194 -9.95 -17.78 -14.41
C GLY A 194 -10.94 -16.67 -14.74
N LYS A 195 -10.86 -16.18 -15.99
CA LYS A 195 -11.57 -14.98 -16.47
C LYS A 195 -13.10 -15.02 -16.29
N GLU A 196 -13.70 -16.20 -16.33
CA GLU A 196 -15.16 -16.38 -16.26
C GLU A 196 -15.75 -15.91 -14.92
N TYR A 197 -14.96 -16.02 -13.83
CA TYR A 197 -15.36 -15.50 -12.51
C TYR A 197 -15.36 -13.97 -12.46
N PHE A 198 -14.64 -13.31 -13.37
CA PHE A 198 -14.47 -11.85 -13.41
C PHE A 198 -15.31 -11.19 -14.50
N LYS A 199 -16.34 -11.87 -15.01
CA LYS A 199 -17.27 -11.33 -16.03
C LYS A 199 -18.02 -10.06 -15.61
N ASP A 200 -18.12 -9.82 -14.30
CA ASP A 200 -18.77 -8.63 -13.73
C ASP A 200 -17.81 -7.43 -13.64
N PHE A 201 -16.62 -7.54 -14.22
CA PHE A 201 -15.65 -6.45 -14.39
C PHE A 201 -15.43 -6.15 -15.88
N ASP A 202 -15.31 -4.88 -16.21
CA ASP A 202 -14.82 -4.42 -17.51
C ASP A 202 -13.30 -4.55 -17.55
N SER A 203 -12.83 -5.59 -18.24
CA SER A 203 -11.41 -5.96 -18.38
C SER A 203 -10.59 -5.87 -17.08
N PHE A 204 -10.82 -6.83 -16.17
CA PHE A 204 -10.21 -6.83 -14.83
C PHE A 204 -8.68 -6.62 -14.82
N LEU A 205 -7.95 -7.33 -15.68
CA LEU A 205 -6.49 -7.20 -15.74
C LEU A 205 -6.04 -5.82 -16.23
N ASP A 206 -6.72 -5.24 -17.21
CA ASP A 206 -6.41 -3.89 -17.70
C ASP A 206 -6.69 -2.85 -16.61
N THR A 207 -7.76 -3.03 -15.85
CA THR A 207 -8.06 -2.20 -14.66
C THR A 207 -6.95 -2.30 -13.61
N MET A 208 -6.45 -3.51 -13.30
CA MET A 208 -5.33 -3.68 -12.36
C MET A 208 -4.04 -3.03 -12.89
N ILE A 209 -3.74 -3.20 -14.18
CA ILE A 209 -2.59 -2.54 -14.83
C ILE A 209 -2.71 -1.02 -14.71
N TYR A 210 -3.88 -0.46 -15.03
CA TYR A 210 -4.15 0.97 -14.88
C TYR A 210 -3.83 1.45 -13.46
N HIS A 211 -4.33 0.78 -12.42
CA HIS A 211 -4.06 1.21 -11.05
C HIS A 211 -2.59 1.08 -10.63
N ILE A 212 -1.86 0.11 -11.18
CA ILE A 212 -0.40 -0.02 -10.96
C ILE A 212 0.35 1.15 -11.60
N ILE A 213 -0.03 1.58 -12.81
CA ILE A 213 0.75 2.55 -13.59
C ILE A 213 0.19 3.99 -13.62
N LYS A 214 -1.02 4.25 -13.10
CA LYS A 214 -1.69 5.57 -13.22
C LYS A 214 -0.88 6.74 -12.67
N ASP A 215 0.03 6.48 -11.72
CA ASP A 215 0.87 7.50 -11.08
C ASP A 215 2.28 7.61 -11.68
N TYR A 216 2.53 6.87 -12.76
CA TYR A 216 3.71 7.03 -13.60
C TYR A 216 3.42 8.12 -14.64
N TYR A 217 4.25 9.15 -14.68
CA TYR A 217 4.20 10.14 -15.76
C TYR A 217 5.17 9.75 -16.85
N GLN A 218 4.71 9.72 -18.10
CA GLN A 218 5.54 9.35 -19.23
C GLN A 218 5.55 10.45 -20.29
N GLU A 219 6.74 10.83 -20.74
CA GLU A 219 6.97 11.74 -21.86
C GLU A 219 8.02 11.14 -22.80
N GLY A 220 7.58 10.61 -23.94
CA GLY A 220 8.45 9.83 -24.84
C GLY A 220 8.95 8.55 -24.17
N ASP A 221 10.26 8.49 -23.96
CA ASP A 221 10.97 7.40 -23.26
C ASP A 221 11.27 7.72 -21.79
N LEU A 222 11.01 8.95 -21.35
CA LEU A 222 11.19 9.33 -19.95
C LEU A 222 9.99 8.86 -19.12
N VAL A 223 10.30 8.19 -18.01
CA VAL A 223 9.32 7.74 -17.02
C VAL A 223 9.63 8.38 -15.68
N SER A 224 8.75 9.26 -15.21
CA SER A 224 8.80 9.81 -13.85
C SER A 224 7.90 9.00 -12.94
N THR A 225 8.52 8.25 -12.04
CA THR A 225 7.86 7.32 -11.12
C THR A 225 7.38 8.00 -9.83
N PRO A 226 6.46 7.38 -9.07
CA PRO A 226 6.14 7.80 -7.71
C PRO A 226 7.38 7.96 -6.82
N TYR A 227 8.34 7.03 -6.93
CA TYR A 227 9.60 7.10 -6.18
C TYR A 227 10.43 8.34 -6.53
N ASN A 228 10.53 8.72 -7.80
CA ASN A 228 11.26 9.92 -8.22
C ASN A 228 10.65 11.21 -7.67
N ARG A 229 9.32 11.26 -7.61
CA ARG A 229 8.58 12.36 -7.00
C ARG A 229 8.81 12.41 -5.48
N PHE A 230 8.82 11.26 -4.81
CA PHE A 230 9.16 11.14 -3.39
C PHE A 230 10.60 11.63 -3.12
N LEU A 231 11.59 11.18 -3.89
CA LEU A 231 12.99 11.63 -3.77
C LEU A 231 13.12 13.15 -3.99
N THR A 232 12.38 13.69 -4.95
CA THR A 232 12.35 15.14 -5.21
C THR A 232 11.74 15.90 -4.03
N LEU A 233 10.65 15.39 -3.46
CA LEU A 233 10.00 15.97 -2.29
C LEU A 233 10.98 16.06 -1.10
N ILE A 234 11.58 14.94 -0.70
CA ILE A 234 12.47 14.93 0.48
C ILE A 234 13.72 15.80 0.26
N LYS A 235 14.23 15.86 -0.97
CA LYS A 235 15.37 16.73 -1.34
C LYS A 235 15.05 18.22 -1.16
N ARG A 236 13.82 18.65 -1.46
CA ARG A 236 13.37 20.04 -1.21
C ARG A 236 13.36 20.39 0.29
N HIS A 237 13.29 19.39 1.16
CA HIS A 237 13.41 19.55 2.61
C HIS A 237 14.83 19.37 3.13
N GLY A 238 15.85 19.35 2.25
CA GLY A 238 17.25 19.20 2.64
C GLY A 238 17.63 17.77 3.05
N TYR A 239 16.76 16.80 2.80
CA TYR A 239 17.01 15.39 3.10
C TYR A 239 17.41 14.64 1.83
N THR A 240 18.54 13.94 1.86
CA THR A 240 18.98 13.11 0.74
C THR A 240 19.00 11.66 1.19
N PHE A 241 18.23 10.84 0.49
CA PHE A 241 18.32 9.40 0.65
C PHE A 241 19.58 8.89 -0.06
N LYS A 242 20.44 8.18 0.68
CA LYS A 242 21.62 7.50 0.14
C LYS A 242 21.42 5.99 0.23
N ASP A 243 22.16 5.26 -0.61
CA ASP A 243 22.42 3.83 -0.43
C ASP A 243 21.24 2.87 -0.69
N ILE A 244 20.52 3.10 -1.81
CA ILE A 244 19.70 2.06 -2.44
C ILE A 244 20.22 1.69 -3.82
N ASN A 245 20.36 0.39 -4.05
CA ASN A 245 20.53 -0.16 -5.39
C ASN A 245 19.20 -0.77 -5.84
N ILE A 246 18.39 0.02 -6.53
CA ILE A 246 17.06 -0.42 -7.00
C ILE A 246 17.15 -1.67 -7.88
N GLN A 247 18.28 -1.88 -8.58
CA GLN A 247 18.46 -3.03 -9.45
C GLN A 247 18.54 -4.37 -8.70
N ASN A 248 18.78 -4.35 -7.39
CA ASN A 248 18.70 -5.54 -6.53
C ASN A 248 17.24 -5.93 -6.19
N ILE A 249 16.27 -5.06 -6.48
CA ILE A 249 14.84 -5.37 -6.41
C ILE A 249 14.43 -5.90 -7.79
N ASN A 250 13.67 -6.99 -7.86
CA ASN A 250 13.25 -7.53 -9.15
C ASN A 250 12.29 -6.56 -9.88
N ALA A 251 12.28 -6.62 -11.21
CA ALA A 251 11.50 -5.70 -12.06
C ALA A 251 10.00 -5.67 -11.76
N TYR A 252 9.41 -6.82 -11.38
CA TYR A 252 7.98 -6.86 -11.06
C TYR A 252 7.69 -6.08 -9.77
N ASP A 253 8.45 -6.33 -8.71
CA ASP A 253 8.28 -5.59 -7.46
C ASP A 253 8.63 -4.11 -7.65
N ARG A 254 9.65 -3.75 -8.45
CA ARG A 254 9.94 -2.35 -8.81
C ARG A 254 8.75 -1.65 -9.48
N LEU A 255 8.09 -2.32 -10.44
CA LEU A 255 6.89 -1.79 -11.08
C LEU A 255 5.76 -1.57 -10.06
N LEU A 256 5.51 -2.56 -9.21
CA LEU A 256 4.42 -2.49 -8.22
C LEU A 256 4.62 -1.38 -7.19
N ILE A 257 5.86 -1.14 -6.75
CA ILE A 257 6.17 -0.15 -5.71
C ILE A 257 6.46 1.26 -6.27
N GLY A 258 6.31 1.47 -7.59
CA GLY A 258 6.49 2.80 -8.17
C GLY A 258 7.94 3.19 -8.42
N MET A 259 8.82 2.25 -8.79
CA MET A 259 10.28 2.44 -8.90
C MET A 259 10.90 2.07 -10.25
N GLU A 260 10.17 1.42 -11.17
CA GLU A 260 10.72 1.05 -12.48
C GLU A 260 10.72 2.24 -13.45
N GLU A 261 11.87 2.56 -14.04
CA GLU A 261 12.04 3.72 -14.92
C GLU A 261 12.18 3.32 -16.39
N ASP A 262 12.50 2.05 -16.67
CA ASP A 262 12.65 1.58 -18.05
C ASP A 262 11.32 1.10 -18.63
N LYS A 263 10.79 1.87 -19.59
CA LYS A 263 9.53 1.58 -20.29
C LYS A 263 9.49 0.18 -20.90
N ASN A 264 10.60 -0.32 -21.44
CA ASN A 264 10.65 -1.65 -22.04
C ASN A 264 10.48 -2.74 -20.96
N THR A 265 11.11 -2.55 -19.81
CA THR A 265 10.98 -3.42 -18.64
C THR A 265 9.56 -3.38 -18.09
N ILE A 266 8.93 -2.21 -17.98
CA ILE A 266 7.52 -2.08 -17.59
C ILE A 266 6.63 -2.90 -18.53
N ASN A 267 6.75 -2.68 -19.85
CA ASN A 267 5.96 -3.39 -20.85
C ASN A 267 6.20 -4.91 -20.81
N ASN A 268 7.45 -5.32 -20.62
CA ASN A 268 7.81 -6.73 -20.51
C ASN A 268 7.18 -7.37 -19.26
N VAL A 269 7.21 -6.70 -18.11
CA VAL A 269 6.56 -7.17 -16.88
C VAL A 269 5.05 -7.28 -17.06
N ILE A 270 4.42 -6.26 -17.64
CA ILE A 270 2.97 -6.28 -17.92
C ILE A 270 2.61 -7.48 -18.79
N ASN A 271 3.33 -7.68 -19.90
CA ASN A 271 3.02 -8.76 -20.83
C ASN A 271 3.30 -10.14 -20.22
N THR A 272 4.43 -10.34 -19.56
CA THR A 272 4.87 -11.68 -19.13
C THR A 272 4.40 -12.09 -17.74
N LYS A 273 4.16 -11.14 -16.83
CA LYS A 273 3.77 -11.43 -15.42
C LYS A 273 2.29 -11.16 -15.15
N ILE A 274 1.73 -10.10 -15.73
CA ILE A 274 0.33 -9.72 -15.47
C ILE A 274 -0.59 -10.36 -16.50
N LEU A 275 -0.39 -10.05 -17.79
CA LEU A 275 -1.22 -10.57 -18.88
C LEU A 275 -0.90 -12.02 -19.26
N ARG A 276 0.32 -12.48 -18.96
CA ARG A 276 0.86 -13.80 -19.33
C ARG A 276 0.74 -14.09 -20.84
N LYS A 277 1.04 -13.07 -21.66
CA LYS A 277 1.11 -13.13 -23.13
C LYS A 277 2.50 -13.55 -23.61
#